data_AF-A0A349NIS6-F1
#
_entry.id   AF-A0A349NIS6-F1
#
_cell.length_a   1.000
_cell.length_b   1.000
_cell.length_c   1.000
_cell.angle_alpha   90.00
_cell.angle_beta   90.00
_cell.angle_gamma   90.00
#
_symmetry.space_group_name_H-M   'P 1'
#
loop_
_entity.id
_entity.type
_entity.pdbx_description
1 polymer ?
#
loop_
_entity_poly.entity_id
_entity_poly.type
_entity_poly.pdbx_seq_one_letter_code
_entity_poly.pdbx_strand_id
1 'polypeptide(L)'
;MRKSIYIILALMLVFSIKVSAQIALDSVGRNPAYVKTIVNRSESIVKGLNLKNDYARKNVLNIIANRYFKLNDIDDKYKKDKNALQAQLYQHHFEFAADLANYLSDKQIEEVKDGLTYGVTPKTYKAYLEMIPTLKDNEKLQILNWLEEARELAMDAGNSNEKHAWFGKYKGRINNWLSKRGYNLDEERKGWNQRIEAKKNNNE
;
A
#
# COMPACT_ATOMS: atom_id res chain seq x y z
N MET A 1 -9.46 -59.48 -29.23
CA MET A 1 -8.48 -58.73 -28.40
C MET A 1 -7.88 -57.51 -29.13
N ARG A 2 -8.71 -56.61 -29.68
CA ARG A 2 -8.25 -55.46 -30.49
C ARG A 2 -9.00 -54.14 -30.21
N LYS A 3 -9.73 -54.06 -29.09
CA LYS A 3 -10.42 -52.84 -28.65
C LYS A 3 -9.85 -52.23 -27.36
N SER A 4 -8.82 -52.85 -26.78
CA SER A 4 -8.18 -52.41 -25.54
C SER A 4 -6.89 -51.61 -25.78
N ILE A 5 -6.48 -51.39 -27.03
CA ILE A 5 -5.24 -50.67 -27.38
C ILE A 5 -5.47 -49.15 -27.52
N TYR A 6 -6.71 -48.69 -27.68
CA TYR A 6 -7.02 -47.25 -27.81
C TYR A 6 -7.41 -46.55 -26.50
N ILE A 7 -7.40 -47.27 -25.36
CA ILE A 7 -7.63 -46.67 -24.02
C ILE A 7 -6.29 -46.33 -23.32
N ILE A 8 -5.17 -46.40 -24.05
CA ILE A 8 -3.87 -45.87 -23.62
C ILE A 8 -3.44 -44.76 -24.60
N LEU A 9 -4.40 -43.95 -25.07
CA LEU A 9 -4.13 -42.56 -25.44
C LEU A 9 -4.62 -41.69 -24.27
N ALA A 10 -4.09 -42.01 -23.09
CA ALA A 10 -4.30 -41.27 -21.87
C ALA A 10 -3.76 -39.85 -22.09
N LEU A 11 -4.69 -38.93 -22.38
CA LEU A 11 -4.76 -37.57 -21.87
C LEU A 11 -3.43 -37.02 -21.32
N MET A 12 -2.39 -36.87 -22.16
CA MET A 12 -1.26 -36.00 -21.87
C MET A 12 -1.73 -34.56 -22.11
N LEU A 13 -2.59 -34.10 -21.20
CA LEU A 13 -2.85 -32.69 -21.01
C LEU A 13 -1.55 -32.16 -20.37
N VAL A 14 -0.62 -31.74 -21.23
CA VAL A 14 0.63 -31.10 -20.81
C VAL A 14 0.23 -29.79 -20.14
N PHE A 15 0.00 -29.84 -18.83
CA PHE A 15 -0.06 -28.66 -18.00
C PHE A 15 1.37 -28.11 -17.99
N SER A 16 1.67 -27.22 -18.93
CA SER A 16 2.93 -26.48 -18.92
C SER A 16 2.94 -25.67 -17.63
N ILE A 17 3.62 -26.18 -16.60
CA ILE A 17 3.92 -25.43 -15.39
C ILE A 17 4.78 -24.27 -15.87
N LYS A 18 4.19 -23.08 -16.01
CA LYS A 18 4.96 -21.86 -16.22
C LYS A 18 5.79 -21.64 -14.97
N VAL A 19 7.04 -22.10 -14.99
CA VAL A 19 8.04 -21.71 -14.00
C VAL A 19 8.35 -20.24 -14.27
N SER A 20 7.70 -19.36 -13.52
CA SER A 20 8.02 -17.94 -13.52
C SER A 20 9.44 -17.76 -12.97
N ALA A 21 10.30 -17.03 -13.68
CA ALA A 21 11.63 -16.70 -13.18
C ALA A 21 11.49 -15.84 -11.91
N GLN A 22 12.37 -16.04 -10.94
CA GLN A 22 12.39 -15.21 -9.75
C GLN A 22 12.78 -13.78 -10.10
N ILE A 23 12.07 -12.80 -9.56
CA ILE A 23 12.35 -11.38 -9.72
C ILE A 23 13.71 -11.07 -9.10
N ALA A 24 14.62 -10.54 -9.90
CA ALA A 24 15.94 -10.14 -9.43
C ALA A 24 15.86 -8.87 -8.57
N LEU A 25 16.70 -8.82 -7.52
CA LEU A 25 16.88 -7.60 -6.75
C LEU A 25 17.79 -6.65 -7.52
N ASP A 26 17.34 -5.43 -7.77
CA ASP A 26 18.09 -4.39 -8.47
C ASP A 26 19.14 -3.74 -7.55
N SER A 27 20.10 -4.52 -7.08
CA SER A 27 21.12 -4.09 -6.10
C SER A 27 22.49 -3.78 -6.73
N VAL A 28 22.69 -4.09 -8.00
CA VAL A 28 23.98 -3.96 -8.68
C VAL A 28 24.41 -2.48 -8.71
N GLY A 29 25.65 -2.21 -8.28
CA GLY A 29 26.20 -0.85 -8.24
C GLY A 29 25.68 0.03 -7.10
N ARG A 30 24.77 -0.47 -6.25
CA ARG A 30 24.23 0.28 -5.10
C ARG A 30 25.09 0.08 -3.85
N ASN A 31 25.10 1.06 -2.96
CA ASN A 31 25.77 0.96 -1.67
C ASN A 31 25.20 -0.21 -0.84
N PRO A 32 26.02 -1.15 -0.33
CA PRO A 32 25.52 -2.33 0.39
C PRO A 32 24.71 -2.01 1.66
N ALA A 33 25.06 -0.96 2.40
CA ALA A 33 24.33 -0.56 3.60
C ALA A 33 22.96 0.05 3.25
N TYR A 34 22.87 0.78 2.14
CA TYR A 34 21.61 1.26 1.59
C TYR A 34 20.72 0.10 1.15
N VAL A 35 21.26 -0.87 0.37
CA VAL A 35 20.53 -2.07 -0.04
C VAL A 35 19.99 -2.82 1.16
N LYS A 36 20.81 -3.05 2.19
CA LYS A 36 20.39 -3.72 3.44
C LYS A 36 19.24 -2.97 4.12
N THR A 37 19.31 -1.64 4.20
CA THR A 37 18.24 -0.82 4.78
C THR A 37 16.91 -0.98 4.04
N ILE A 38 16.95 -0.93 2.70
CA ILE A 38 15.75 -1.07 1.86
C ILE A 38 15.17 -2.49 1.94
N VAL A 39 16.02 -3.52 1.91
CA VAL A 39 15.58 -4.92 2.06
C VAL A 39 14.92 -5.11 3.43
N ASN A 40 15.55 -4.65 4.52
CA ASN A 40 14.98 -4.76 5.86
C ASN A 40 13.62 -4.08 5.98
N ARG A 41 13.47 -2.87 5.41
CA ARG A 41 12.18 -2.16 5.39
C ARG A 41 11.13 -2.94 4.61
N SER A 42 11.51 -3.49 3.46
CA SER A 42 10.63 -4.29 2.61
C SER A 42 10.21 -5.59 3.30
N GLU A 43 11.13 -6.25 4.02
CA GLU A 43 10.82 -7.43 4.84
C GLU A 43 9.80 -7.14 5.93
N SER A 44 9.88 -5.98 6.61
CA SER A 44 8.89 -5.60 7.62
C SER A 44 7.48 -5.51 7.04
N ILE A 45 7.33 -5.04 5.80
CA ILE A 45 6.04 -4.98 5.10
C ILE A 45 5.58 -6.40 4.75
N VAL A 46 6.45 -7.20 4.13
CA VAL A 46 6.12 -8.57 3.70
C VAL A 46 5.76 -9.48 4.87
N LYS A 47 6.41 -9.33 6.03
CA LYS A 47 6.07 -10.06 7.26
C LYS A 47 4.62 -9.83 7.68
N GLY A 48 4.10 -8.61 7.50
CA GLY A 48 2.70 -8.27 7.81
C GLY A 48 1.67 -9.02 6.95
N LEU A 49 2.04 -9.46 5.75
CA LEU A 49 1.15 -10.16 4.82
C LEU A 49 0.94 -11.65 5.15
N ASN A 50 1.77 -12.22 6.03
CA ASN A 50 1.72 -13.64 6.44
C ASN A 50 1.69 -14.64 5.26
N LEU A 51 2.52 -14.41 4.24
CA LEU A 51 2.59 -15.25 3.05
C LEU A 51 3.23 -16.62 3.37
N LYS A 52 2.45 -17.69 3.18
CA LYS A 52 2.90 -19.08 3.37
C LYS A 52 3.81 -19.57 2.24
N ASN A 53 3.64 -19.04 1.03
CA ASN A 53 4.42 -19.44 -0.14
C ASN A 53 5.75 -18.65 -0.17
N ASP A 54 6.85 -19.35 0.07
CA ASP A 54 8.21 -18.79 0.09
C ASP A 54 8.62 -18.13 -1.23
N TYR A 55 8.20 -18.71 -2.36
CA TYR A 55 8.46 -18.16 -3.68
C TYR A 55 7.72 -16.83 -3.89
N ALA A 56 6.43 -16.78 -3.55
CA ALA A 56 5.67 -15.52 -3.58
C ALA A 56 6.28 -14.49 -2.62
N ARG A 57 6.64 -14.89 -1.40
CA ARG A 57 7.24 -14.02 -0.38
C ARG A 57 8.54 -13.37 -0.86
N LYS A 58 9.43 -14.13 -1.49
CA LYS A 58 10.70 -13.59 -2.04
C LYS A 58 10.47 -12.64 -3.21
N ASN A 59 9.54 -12.96 -4.11
CA ASN A 59 9.23 -12.08 -5.25
C ASN A 59 8.61 -10.75 -4.78
N VAL A 60 7.64 -10.80 -3.86
CA VAL A 60 7.02 -9.59 -3.28
C VAL A 60 8.07 -8.74 -2.55
N LEU A 61 8.99 -9.36 -1.80
CA LEU A 61 10.11 -8.66 -1.16
C LEU A 61 10.94 -7.87 -2.19
N ASN A 62 11.33 -8.52 -3.29
CA ASN A 62 12.14 -7.90 -4.32
C ASN A 62 11.38 -6.81 -5.08
N ILE A 63 10.09 -7.00 -5.37
CA ILE A 63 9.24 -5.97 -5.99
C ILE A 63 9.19 -4.71 -5.11
N ILE A 64 8.95 -4.85 -3.81
CA ILE A 64 8.90 -3.73 -2.87
C ILE A 64 10.26 -3.03 -2.76
N ALA A 65 11.35 -3.79 -2.64
CA ALA A 65 12.70 -3.23 -2.56
C ALA A 65 13.08 -2.48 -3.85
N ASN A 66 12.78 -3.07 -5.01
CA ASN A 66 13.02 -2.47 -6.32
C ASN A 66 12.18 -1.19 -6.50
N ARG A 67 10.96 -1.13 -5.95
CA ARG A 67 10.17 0.11 -5.96
C ARG A 67 10.88 1.22 -5.19
N TYR A 68 11.41 0.95 -4.00
CA TYR A 68 12.18 1.95 -3.25
C TYR A 68 13.42 2.43 -4.02
N PHE A 69 14.15 1.50 -4.64
CA PHE A 69 15.32 1.84 -5.46
C PHE A 69 14.94 2.72 -6.65
N LYS A 70 13.89 2.35 -7.38
CA LYS A 70 13.38 3.12 -8.52
C LYS A 70 12.94 4.52 -8.12
N LEU A 71 12.23 4.67 -7.01
CA LEU A 71 11.82 5.97 -6.48
C LEU A 71 13.03 6.83 -6.09
N ASN A 72 14.06 6.23 -5.47
CA ASN A 72 15.30 6.94 -5.15
C ASN A 72 16.02 7.43 -6.41
N ASP A 73 16.14 6.59 -7.45
CA ASP A 73 16.80 6.97 -8.69
C ASP A 73 16.06 8.10 -9.42
N ILE A 74 14.73 8.05 -9.42
CA ILE A 74 13.86 9.10 -9.96
C ILE A 74 14.04 10.39 -9.16
N ASP A 75 14.02 10.35 -7.83
CA ASP A 75 14.24 11.53 -6.99
C ASP A 75 15.62 12.13 -7.23
N ASP A 76 16.69 11.33 -7.19
CA ASP A 76 18.06 11.80 -7.37
C ASP A 76 18.27 12.49 -8.72
N LYS A 77 17.63 11.97 -9.77
CA LYS A 77 17.72 12.51 -11.13
C LYS A 77 16.87 13.77 -11.33
N TYR A 78 15.66 13.83 -10.77
CA TYR A 78 14.67 14.85 -11.10
C TYR A 78 14.30 15.80 -9.95
N LYS A 79 14.87 15.68 -8.75
CA LYS A 79 14.51 16.52 -7.57
C LYS A 79 14.52 18.04 -7.80
N LYS A 80 15.30 18.53 -8.77
CA LYS A 80 15.39 19.95 -9.16
C LYS A 80 14.27 20.40 -10.11
N ASP A 81 13.65 19.48 -10.84
CA ASP A 81 12.53 19.73 -11.75
C ASP A 81 11.31 18.93 -11.27
N LYS A 82 10.43 19.61 -10.52
CA LYS A 82 9.26 18.98 -9.90
C LYS A 82 8.25 18.46 -10.93
N ASN A 83 8.18 19.07 -12.12
CA ASN A 83 7.26 18.61 -13.17
C ASN A 83 7.79 17.33 -13.82
N ALA A 84 9.09 17.30 -14.15
CA ALA A 84 9.72 16.09 -14.67
C ALA A 84 9.69 14.94 -13.65
N LEU A 85 9.94 15.25 -12.37
CA LEU A 85 9.83 14.29 -11.27
C LEU A 85 8.44 13.64 -11.24
N GLN A 86 7.38 14.46 -11.22
CA GLN A 86 6.00 13.97 -11.17
C GLN A 86 5.64 13.14 -12.40
N ALA A 87 6.08 13.54 -13.60
CA ALA A 87 5.83 12.79 -14.82
C ALA A 87 6.48 11.40 -14.79
N GLN A 88 7.70 11.30 -14.26
CA GLN A 88 8.42 10.02 -14.13
C GLN A 88 7.83 9.11 -13.06
N LEU A 89 7.38 9.67 -11.93
CA LEU A 89 6.66 8.91 -10.91
C LEU A 89 5.36 8.32 -11.48
N TYR A 90 4.59 9.13 -12.22
CA TYR A 90 3.35 8.71 -12.86
C TYR A 90 3.57 7.59 -13.89
N GLN A 91 4.60 7.71 -14.73
CA GLN A 91 4.93 6.71 -15.74
C GLN A 91 5.12 5.31 -15.15
N HIS A 92 5.76 5.23 -13.97
CA HIS A 92 6.07 3.97 -13.30
C HIS A 92 5.07 3.60 -12.19
N HIS A 93 3.97 4.34 -12.03
CA HIS A 93 3.02 4.13 -10.94
C HIS A 93 2.28 2.79 -11.06
N PHE A 94 1.74 2.51 -12.24
CA PHE A 94 0.90 1.32 -12.47
C PHE A 94 1.71 0.01 -12.57
N GLU A 95 2.98 0.08 -12.96
CA GLU A 95 3.87 -1.07 -13.04
C GLU A 95 3.99 -1.79 -11.70
N PHE A 96 4.09 -1.03 -10.61
CA PHE A 96 4.26 -1.59 -9.26
C PHE A 96 3.07 -2.46 -8.83
N ALA A 97 1.84 -1.99 -9.04
CA ALA A 97 0.65 -2.74 -8.70
C ALA A 97 0.48 -3.98 -9.60
N ALA A 98 0.80 -3.85 -10.89
CA ALA A 98 0.77 -4.96 -11.83
C ALA A 98 1.76 -6.09 -11.45
N ASP A 99 2.98 -5.73 -11.04
CA ASP A 99 3.98 -6.70 -10.59
C ASP A 99 3.52 -7.46 -9.34
N LEU A 100 2.94 -6.76 -8.37
CA LEU A 100 2.41 -7.37 -7.14
C LEU A 100 1.22 -8.30 -7.41
N ALA A 101 0.35 -7.97 -8.37
CA ALA A 101 -0.84 -8.75 -8.71
C ALA A 101 -0.53 -10.17 -9.21
N ASN A 102 0.72 -10.45 -9.61
CA ASN A 102 1.17 -11.80 -9.94
C ASN A 102 1.30 -12.72 -8.71
N TYR A 103 1.36 -12.15 -7.50
CA TYR A 103 1.68 -12.89 -6.27
C TYR A 103 0.70 -12.61 -5.12
N LEU A 104 -0.06 -11.52 -5.19
CA LEU A 104 -0.92 -11.01 -4.13
C LEU A 104 -2.35 -10.84 -4.62
N SER A 105 -3.31 -11.02 -3.71
CA SER A 105 -4.68 -10.56 -3.90
C SER A 105 -4.79 -9.04 -3.78
N ASP A 106 -5.86 -8.45 -4.32
CA ASP A 106 -6.12 -6.99 -4.22
C ASP A 106 -6.03 -6.49 -2.78
N LYS A 107 -6.59 -7.22 -1.82
CA LYS A 107 -6.50 -6.87 -0.39
C LYS A 107 -5.06 -6.80 0.10
N GLN A 108 -4.22 -7.76 -0.28
CA GLN A 108 -2.81 -7.79 0.12
C GLN A 108 -2.00 -6.69 -0.56
N ILE A 109 -2.37 -6.30 -1.79
CA ILE A 109 -1.78 -5.13 -2.46
C ILE A 109 -2.08 -3.87 -1.65
N GLU A 110 -3.32 -3.70 -1.19
CA GLU A 110 -3.67 -2.57 -0.31
C GLU A 110 -2.90 -2.59 1.02
N GLU A 111 -2.70 -3.77 1.62
CA GLU A 111 -1.84 -3.92 2.81
C GLU A 111 -0.37 -3.53 2.54
N VAL A 112 0.17 -3.83 1.34
CA VAL A 112 1.50 -3.35 0.93
C VAL A 112 1.53 -1.83 0.82
N LYS A 113 0.54 -1.22 0.15
CA LYS A 113 0.44 0.24 0.01
C LYS A 113 0.33 0.91 1.39
N ASP A 114 -0.40 0.31 2.33
CA ASP A 114 -0.46 0.77 3.71
C ASP A 114 0.91 0.67 4.39
N GLY A 115 1.62 -0.45 4.23
CA GLY A 115 2.98 -0.63 4.76
C GLY A 115 3.97 0.43 4.24
N LEU A 116 3.90 0.75 2.95
CA LEU A 116 4.71 1.79 2.30
C LEU A 116 4.40 3.22 2.81
N THR A 117 3.23 3.40 3.41
CA THR A 117 2.69 4.70 3.86
C THR A 117 2.38 4.74 5.36
N TYR A 118 3.07 3.90 6.15
CA TYR A 118 3.01 3.87 7.62
C TYR A 118 1.63 3.52 8.22
N GLY A 119 0.76 2.91 7.42
CA GLY A 119 -0.62 2.57 7.77
C GLY A 119 -1.48 3.79 8.05
N VAL A 120 -1.17 4.95 7.44
CA VAL A 120 -1.88 6.20 7.72
C VAL A 120 -3.34 6.13 7.29
N THR A 121 -3.66 5.51 6.15
CA THR A 121 -5.04 5.33 5.67
C THR A 121 -5.94 4.63 6.69
N PRO A 122 -5.67 3.36 7.10
CA PRO A 122 -6.55 2.67 8.04
C PRO A 122 -6.60 3.35 9.41
N LYS A 123 -5.49 3.90 9.91
CA LYS A 123 -5.45 4.62 11.19
C LYS A 123 -6.31 5.88 11.15
N THR A 124 -6.18 6.67 10.08
CA THR A 124 -6.91 7.93 9.92
C THR A 124 -8.40 7.68 9.69
N TYR A 125 -8.74 6.68 8.86
CA TYR A 125 -10.12 6.30 8.63
C TYR A 125 -10.80 5.88 9.93
N LYS A 126 -10.17 4.98 10.70
CA LYS A 126 -10.65 4.58 12.03
C LYS A 126 -10.85 5.79 12.96
N ALA A 127 -9.89 6.71 13.00
CA ALA A 127 -10.01 7.91 13.82
C ALA A 127 -11.21 8.78 13.44
N TYR A 128 -11.51 8.95 12.14
CA TYR A 128 -12.72 9.66 11.71
C TYR A 128 -14.01 8.97 12.16
N LEU A 129 -14.10 7.64 12.03
CA LEU A 129 -15.27 6.86 12.48
C LEU A 129 -15.48 6.94 14.00
N GLU A 130 -14.40 6.91 14.77
CA GLU A 130 -14.47 7.02 16.22
C GLU A 130 -14.76 8.44 16.69
N MET A 131 -14.21 9.44 15.99
CA MET A 131 -14.43 10.85 16.30
C MET A 131 -15.86 11.27 16.00
N ILE A 132 -16.42 10.83 14.88
CA ILE A 132 -17.77 11.16 14.41
C ILE A 132 -18.58 9.87 14.17
N PRO A 133 -19.15 9.25 15.22
CA PRO A 133 -19.90 7.99 15.09
C PRO A 133 -21.17 8.12 14.24
N THR A 134 -21.65 9.34 14.04
CA THR A 134 -22.87 9.69 13.31
C THR A 134 -22.65 9.89 11.80
N LEU A 135 -21.44 9.60 11.29
CA LEU A 135 -21.18 9.62 9.85
C LEU A 135 -22.13 8.69 9.09
N LYS A 136 -22.67 9.19 7.99
CA LYS A 136 -23.49 8.42 7.04
C LYS A 136 -22.59 7.55 6.18
N ASP A 137 -23.13 6.47 5.62
CA ASP A 137 -22.32 5.50 4.87
C ASP A 137 -21.67 6.10 3.61
N ASN A 138 -22.34 7.02 2.94
CA ASN A 138 -21.75 7.75 1.82
C ASN A 138 -20.59 8.66 2.25
N GLU A 139 -20.60 9.18 3.48
CA GLU A 139 -19.52 9.99 4.02
C GLU A 139 -18.32 9.15 4.45
N LYS A 140 -18.58 7.99 5.06
CA LYS A 140 -17.55 7.00 5.35
C LYS A 140 -16.82 6.59 4.07
N LEU A 141 -17.57 6.25 3.01
CA LEU A 141 -17.00 5.89 1.72
C LEU A 141 -16.18 7.04 1.11
N GLN A 142 -16.70 8.28 1.14
CA GLN A 142 -15.97 9.42 0.59
C GLN A 142 -14.66 9.72 1.34
N ILE A 143 -14.67 9.60 2.68
CA ILE A 143 -13.46 9.74 3.50
C ILE A 143 -12.46 8.65 3.11
N LEU A 144 -12.89 7.40 3.01
CA LEU A 144 -12.03 6.29 2.61
C LEU A 144 -11.42 6.56 1.23
N ASN A 145 -12.23 6.84 0.21
CA ASN A 145 -11.75 7.12 -1.15
C ASN A 145 -10.69 8.22 -1.21
N TRP A 146 -10.87 9.31 -0.46
CA TRP A 146 -9.88 10.38 -0.40
C TRP A 146 -8.60 9.99 0.36
N LEU A 147 -8.69 9.15 1.38
CA LEU A 147 -7.50 8.63 2.05
C LEU A 147 -6.74 7.63 1.16
N GLU A 148 -7.45 6.86 0.34
CA GLU A 148 -6.84 5.97 -0.66
C GLU A 148 -6.17 6.78 -1.78
N GLU A 149 -6.82 7.81 -2.30
CA GLU A 149 -6.21 8.75 -3.26
C GLU A 149 -4.94 9.40 -2.68
N ALA A 150 -4.97 9.79 -1.40
CA ALA A 150 -3.79 10.30 -0.71
C ALA A 150 -2.67 9.26 -0.58
N ARG A 151 -3.02 7.98 -0.37
CA ARG A 151 -2.09 6.86 -0.26
C ARG A 151 -1.37 6.61 -1.58
N GLU A 152 -2.08 6.66 -2.71
CA GLU A 152 -1.49 6.52 -4.04
C GLU A 152 -0.44 7.60 -4.32
N LEU A 153 -0.70 8.85 -3.90
CA LEU A 153 0.27 9.94 -4.04
C LEU A 153 1.42 9.84 -3.02
N ALA A 154 1.12 9.40 -1.81
CA ALA A 154 2.12 9.27 -0.75
C ALA A 154 3.10 8.13 -1.02
N MET A 155 2.68 6.99 -1.56
CA MET A 155 3.61 5.87 -1.78
C MET A 155 4.77 6.22 -2.72
N ASP A 156 4.56 7.20 -3.61
CA ASP A 156 5.52 7.71 -4.58
C ASP A 156 6.39 8.86 -4.07
N ALA A 157 6.11 9.37 -2.87
CA ALA A 157 6.88 10.46 -2.27
C ALA A 157 8.25 9.96 -1.75
N GLY A 158 9.28 10.79 -1.91
CA GLY A 158 10.68 10.40 -1.70
C GLY A 158 11.04 10.15 -0.24
N ASN A 159 10.39 10.84 0.70
CA ASN A 159 10.67 10.69 2.13
C ASN A 159 9.43 10.72 3.04
N SER A 160 9.62 10.39 4.31
CA SER A 160 8.55 10.29 5.31
C SER A 160 7.77 11.61 5.49
N ASN A 161 8.43 12.76 5.41
CA ASN A 161 7.78 14.05 5.61
C ASN A 161 6.85 14.37 4.44
N GLU A 162 7.30 14.12 3.20
CA GLU A 162 6.49 14.29 2.00
C GLU A 162 5.28 13.33 1.98
N LYS A 163 5.49 12.07 2.42
CA LYS A 163 4.40 11.10 2.63
C LYS A 163 3.31 11.65 3.54
N HIS A 164 3.71 12.15 4.72
CA HIS A 164 2.75 12.73 5.66
C HIS A 164 2.12 14.04 5.15
N ALA A 165 2.84 14.82 4.33
CA ALA A 165 2.30 16.04 3.73
C ALA A 165 1.12 15.76 2.79
N TRP A 166 1.18 14.69 1.99
CA TRP A 166 0.05 14.26 1.15
C TRP A 166 -1.19 13.95 1.99
N PHE A 167 -1.06 13.09 3.00
CA PHE A 167 -2.17 12.82 3.92
C PHE A 167 -2.66 14.09 4.65
N GLY A 168 -1.76 15.02 4.99
CA GLY A 168 -2.11 16.32 5.57
C GLY A 168 -3.09 17.11 4.68
N LYS A 169 -2.79 17.22 3.38
CA LYS A 169 -3.66 17.91 2.41
C LYS A 169 -5.04 17.28 2.33
N TYR A 170 -5.13 15.95 2.24
CA TYR A 170 -6.41 15.24 2.13
C TYR A 170 -7.20 15.25 3.43
N LYS A 171 -6.56 15.19 4.60
CA LYS A 171 -7.24 15.41 5.89
C LYS A 171 -7.84 16.81 5.99
N GLY A 172 -7.14 17.84 5.51
CA GLY A 172 -7.68 19.19 5.40
C GLY A 172 -8.90 19.25 4.48
N ARG A 173 -8.84 18.58 3.33
CA ARG A 173 -9.97 18.44 2.38
C ARG A 173 -11.18 17.78 3.03
N ILE A 174 -10.98 16.65 3.72
CA ILE A 174 -12.01 15.91 4.45
C ILE A 174 -12.66 16.80 5.50
N ASN A 175 -11.86 17.47 6.34
CA ASN A 175 -12.37 18.34 7.40
C ASN A 175 -13.24 19.47 6.83
N ASN A 176 -12.75 20.17 5.81
CA ASN A 176 -13.50 21.24 5.15
C ASN A 176 -14.81 20.72 4.53
N TRP A 177 -14.80 19.51 3.99
CA TRP A 177 -15.98 18.89 3.41
C TRP A 177 -17.02 18.50 4.47
N LEU A 178 -16.59 17.91 5.59
CA LEU A 178 -17.48 17.55 6.70
C LEU A 178 -18.08 18.80 7.37
N SER A 179 -17.29 19.86 7.57
CA SER A 179 -17.81 21.12 8.12
C SER A 179 -18.90 21.73 7.23
N LYS A 180 -18.74 21.70 5.90
CA LYS A 180 -19.77 22.14 4.95
C LYS A 180 -21.06 21.31 5.01
N ARG A 181 -21.00 20.11 5.59
CA ARG A 181 -22.14 19.20 5.76
C ARG A 181 -22.79 19.32 7.14
N GLY A 182 -22.33 20.27 7.95
CA GLY A 182 -22.94 20.59 9.24
C GLY A 182 -22.26 19.95 10.45
N TYR A 183 -21.14 19.22 10.26
CA TYR A 183 -20.39 18.69 11.39
C TYR A 183 -19.56 19.78 12.08
N ASN A 184 -19.77 19.95 13.39
CA ASN A 184 -18.91 20.78 14.22
C ASN A 184 -17.71 19.96 14.71
N LEU A 185 -16.60 20.04 13.98
CA LEU A 185 -15.42 19.19 14.23
C LEU A 185 -14.75 19.46 15.59
N ASP A 186 -14.91 20.66 16.16
CA ASP A 186 -14.37 20.97 17.48
C ASP A 186 -15.21 20.29 18.58
N GLU A 187 -16.53 20.28 18.43
CA GLU A 187 -17.43 19.55 19.34
C GLU A 187 -17.25 18.04 19.21
N GLU A 188 -17.16 17.51 17.99
CA GLU A 188 -16.92 16.08 17.75
C GLU A 188 -15.60 15.63 18.39
N ARG A 189 -14.55 16.46 18.29
CA ARG A 189 -13.26 16.19 18.92
C ARG A 189 -13.35 16.21 20.45
N LYS A 190 -14.07 17.17 21.05
CA LYS A 190 -14.31 17.21 22.50
C LYS A 190 -15.06 15.97 22.97
N GLY A 191 -16.14 15.61 22.28
CA GLY A 191 -16.92 14.40 22.60
C GLY A 191 -16.09 13.12 22.44
N TRP A 192 -15.24 13.04 21.42
CA TRP A 192 -14.34 11.90 21.24
C TRP A 192 -13.34 11.76 22.38
N ASN A 193 -12.70 12.84 22.82
CA ASN A 193 -11.76 12.82 23.94
C ASN A 193 -12.44 12.36 25.24
N GLN A 194 -13.65 12.87 25.53
CA GLN A 194 -14.45 12.43 26.67
C GLN A 194 -14.76 10.92 26.61
N ARG A 195 -15.10 10.39 25.42
CA ARG A 195 -15.31 8.95 25.22
C ARG A 195 -14.03 8.14 25.43
N ILE A 196 -12.87 8.66 25.05
CA ILE A 196 -11.57 8.01 25.29
C ILE A 196 -11.24 7.98 26.79
N GLU A 197 -11.43 9.09 27.49
CA GLU A 197 -11.19 9.21 28.94
C GLU A 197 -12.10 8.25 29.72
N ALA A 198 -13.40 8.24 29.43
CA ALA A 198 -14.34 7.31 30.06
C ALA A 198 -13.96 5.83 29.85
N LYS A 199 -13.47 5.47 28.66
CA LYS A 199 -12.98 4.11 28.38
C LYS A 199 -11.72 3.74 29.15
N LYS A 200 -10.85 4.70 29.47
CA LYS A 200 -9.67 4.43 30.30
C LYS A 200 -10.08 4.16 31.74
N ASN A 201 -10.92 5.00 32.30
CA ASN A 201 -11.36 4.91 33.70
C ASN A 201 -12.24 3.67 33.98
N ASN A 202 -12.94 3.14 32.97
CA ASN A 202 -13.76 1.93 33.12
C ASN A 202 -12.98 0.61 32.93
N ASN A 203 -11.70 0.69 32.51
CA ASN A 203 -10.82 -0.47 32.32
C ASN A 203 -9.71 -0.53 33.38
N GLU A 204 -9.76 0.35 34.40
CA GLU A 204 -9.00 0.29 35.65
C GLU A 204 -9.87 -0.31 36.76
#